data_AF-A0A8B8NWT3-F1
#
_entry.id   AF-A0A8B8NWT3-F1
#
_cell.length_a   1.000
_cell.length_b   1.000
_cell.length_c   1.000
_cell.angle_alpha   90.00
_cell.angle_beta   90.00
_cell.angle_gamma   90.00
#
_symmetry.space_group_name_H-M   'P 1'
#
loop_
_entity.id
_entity.type
_entity.pdbx_description
1 polymer ?
#
loop_
_entity_poly.entity_id
_entity_poly.type
_entity_poly.pdbx_seq_one_letter_code
_entity_poly.pdbx_strand_id
1 'polypeptide(L)'
;MHYWFVESQGNPAKDPLVLWLNGGPGFSSLLGLMTELGPIRIGAKGSLADDDSAAAQNHHALKSFLRKCPQYKDRPLYLTGVYLPTLSVLVDKNSEMNLKGAGIGNGYLDANKLAESLIYFAYYHGLLGRETWGKLSTSCCDGKAPARGQCHLIDPRRSDCD
;
A
#
# COMPACT_ATOMS: atom_id res chain seq x y z
N MET A 1 13.99 12.01 -9.15
CA MET A 1 12.61 11.51 -9.10
C MET A 1 11.65 12.46 -9.81
N HIS A 2 10.77 11.90 -10.62
CA HIS A 2 9.78 12.60 -11.43
C HIS A 2 8.43 12.66 -10.69
N TYR A 3 7.67 13.73 -10.85
CA TYR A 3 6.30 13.85 -10.32
C TYR A 3 5.35 14.34 -11.41
N TRP A 4 4.10 13.89 -11.33
CA TRP A 4 2.99 14.43 -12.12
C TRP A 4 1.94 14.95 -11.15
N PHE A 5 1.71 16.25 -11.15
CA PHE A 5 0.72 16.90 -10.29
C PHE A 5 -0.51 17.28 -11.11
N VAL A 6 -1.69 16.90 -10.63
CA VAL A 6 -2.97 17.26 -11.21
C VAL A 6 -3.71 18.08 -10.16
N GLU A 7 -4.09 19.30 -10.52
CA GLU A 7 -4.86 20.16 -9.63
C GLU A 7 -6.30 19.66 -9.46
N SER A 8 -6.91 20.03 -8.33
CA SER A 8 -8.34 19.77 -8.11
C SER A 8 -9.19 20.45 -9.18
N GLN A 9 -10.21 19.74 -9.67
CA GLN A 9 -11.21 20.28 -10.58
C GLN A 9 -12.28 21.12 -9.83
N GLY A 10 -12.33 21.04 -8.50
CA GLY A 10 -13.26 21.77 -7.66
C GLY A 10 -12.73 23.14 -7.26
N ASN A 11 -11.98 23.19 -6.16
CA ASN A 11 -11.36 24.41 -5.66
C ASN A 11 -9.85 24.19 -5.44
N PRO A 12 -9.01 24.31 -6.47
CA PRO A 12 -7.56 24.09 -6.34
C PRO A 12 -6.90 25.04 -5.32
N ALA A 13 -7.53 26.19 -5.03
CA ALA A 13 -7.08 27.15 -4.02
C ALA A 13 -7.44 26.77 -2.56
N LYS A 14 -8.28 25.75 -2.31
CA LYS A 14 -8.63 25.31 -0.94
C LYS A 14 -8.53 23.81 -0.70
N ASP A 15 -8.68 23.00 -1.74
CA ASP A 15 -8.74 21.55 -1.65
C ASP A 15 -7.43 20.93 -1.12
N PRO A 16 -7.49 19.76 -0.47
CA PRO A 16 -6.33 19.13 0.16
C PRO A 16 -5.28 18.66 -0.86
N LEU A 17 -4.06 18.47 -0.36
CA LEU A 17 -3.02 17.75 -1.10
C LEU A 17 -3.13 16.25 -0.82
N VAL A 18 -3.12 15.45 -1.88
CA VAL A 18 -3.10 14.00 -1.80
C VAL A 18 -1.88 13.47 -2.55
N LEU A 19 -0.99 12.75 -1.86
CA LEU A 19 0.13 12.04 -2.47
C LEU A 19 -0.24 10.58 -2.68
N TRP A 20 -0.16 10.09 -3.91
CA TRP A 20 -0.41 8.69 -4.27
C TRP A 20 0.88 7.92 -4.60
N LEU A 21 1.07 6.76 -3.98
CA LEU A 21 2.20 5.86 -4.21
C LEU A 21 1.73 4.42 -4.51
N ASN A 22 1.90 3.95 -5.75
CA ASN A 22 1.70 2.54 -6.08
C ASN A 22 2.75 1.65 -5.38
N GLY A 23 2.43 0.36 -5.24
CA GLY A 23 3.25 -0.67 -4.57
C GLY A 23 4.08 -1.55 -5.51
N GLY A 24 4.06 -2.87 -5.28
CA GLY A 24 4.72 -3.90 -6.11
C GLY A 24 5.85 -4.61 -5.35
N PRO A 25 6.65 -3.83 -4.63
CA PRO A 25 7.85 -3.30 -5.23
C PRO A 25 7.84 -3.01 -6.78
N GLY A 26 7.87 -1.74 -7.21
CA GLY A 26 8.67 -1.31 -8.40
C GLY A 26 7.81 -0.64 -9.44
N PHE A 27 6.61 -0.28 -9.03
CA PHE A 27 5.58 0.15 -9.95
C PHE A 27 5.50 1.67 -9.86
N SER A 28 5.68 2.30 -11.01
CA SER A 28 5.47 3.73 -11.16
C SER A 28 4.06 4.12 -10.70
N SER A 29 3.96 5.17 -9.88
CA SER A 29 2.68 5.79 -9.53
C SER A 29 1.92 6.35 -10.73
N LEU A 30 2.57 6.46 -11.90
CA LEU A 30 1.88 6.76 -13.15
C LEU A 30 0.90 5.65 -13.54
N LEU A 31 1.08 4.40 -13.07
CA LEU A 31 0.06 3.36 -13.21
C LEU A 31 -1.25 3.81 -12.55
N GLY A 32 -1.21 4.19 -11.27
CA GLY A 32 -2.37 4.70 -10.56
C GLY A 32 -2.97 5.94 -11.23
N LEU A 33 -2.14 6.85 -11.72
CA LEU A 33 -2.60 8.02 -12.48
C LEU A 33 -3.32 7.63 -13.78
N MET A 34 -2.78 6.69 -14.56
CA MET A 34 -3.27 6.42 -15.92
C MET A 34 -4.34 5.32 -15.99
N THR A 35 -4.45 4.47 -14.96
CA THR A 35 -5.36 3.31 -14.99
C THR A 35 -6.34 3.23 -13.83
N GLU A 36 -6.08 3.92 -12.71
CA GLU A 36 -6.91 3.82 -11.50
C GLU A 36 -7.69 5.11 -11.22
N LEU A 37 -6.97 6.18 -10.85
CA LEU A 37 -7.53 7.35 -10.15
C LEU A 37 -7.30 8.69 -10.85
N GLY A 38 -6.47 8.75 -11.90
CA GLY A 38 -6.21 10.01 -12.58
C GLY A 38 -7.34 10.44 -13.53
N PRO A 39 -7.31 11.72 -13.95
CA PRO A 39 -8.40 12.33 -14.71
C PRO A 39 -8.49 11.85 -16.16
N ILE A 40 -7.46 11.18 -16.68
CA ILE A 40 -7.36 10.72 -18.07
C ILE A 40 -6.82 9.29 -18.09
N ARG A 41 -7.48 8.38 -18.82
CA ARG A 41 -7.08 6.98 -18.96
C ARG A 41 -6.32 6.76 -20.28
N ILE A 42 -5.20 6.04 -20.23
CA ILE A 42 -4.40 5.71 -21.43
C ILE A 42 -4.61 4.25 -21.83
N GLY A 43 -4.76 3.97 -23.13
CA GLY A 43 -4.82 2.62 -23.68
C GLY A 43 -3.47 1.88 -23.64
N ALA A 44 -3.50 0.55 -23.57
CA ALA A 44 -2.38 -0.31 -23.17
C ALA A 44 -1.08 -0.15 -24.00
N LYS A 45 0.02 0.25 -23.34
CA LYS A 45 1.43 -0.19 -23.58
C LYS A 45 2.44 0.53 -22.64
N GLY A 46 3.20 -0.22 -21.81
CA GLY A 46 4.48 0.23 -21.20
C GLY A 46 4.77 -0.28 -19.77
N SER A 47 6.00 -0.79 -19.51
CA SER A 47 6.45 -1.49 -18.28
C SER A 47 7.20 -0.62 -17.23
N LEU A 48 7.57 -1.22 -16.07
CA LEU A 48 7.85 -0.57 -14.76
C LEU A 48 9.22 -0.96 -14.12
N ALA A 49 9.67 -0.26 -13.06
CA ALA A 49 11.02 -0.30 -12.43
C ALA A 49 11.08 -0.15 -10.87
N ASP A 50 11.97 -0.94 -10.23
CA ASP A 50 12.32 -1.28 -8.81
C ASP A 50 12.39 -0.22 -7.65
N ASP A 51 12.51 -0.69 -6.38
CA ASP A 51 11.86 -0.12 -5.16
C ASP A 51 12.69 0.43 -4.04
N ASP A 52 13.84 -0.16 -3.77
CA ASP A 52 14.59 0.22 -2.59
C ASP A 52 15.11 1.67 -2.72
N SER A 53 15.10 2.21 -3.94
CA SER A 53 15.41 3.60 -4.25
C SER A 53 14.22 4.57 -4.14
N ALA A 54 12.98 4.09 -4.12
CA ALA A 54 11.77 4.92 -4.24
C ALA A 54 11.43 5.69 -2.95
N ALA A 55 11.51 5.05 -1.78
CA ALA A 55 11.06 5.64 -0.51
C ALA A 55 11.88 6.86 -0.06
N ALA A 56 13.21 6.78 -0.12
CA ALA A 56 14.10 7.89 0.25
C ALA A 56 13.96 9.07 -0.71
N GLN A 57 13.80 8.78 -2.00
CA GLN A 57 13.54 9.81 -3.00
C GLN A 57 12.20 10.49 -2.70
N ASN A 58 11.13 9.74 -2.39
CA ASN A 58 9.75 10.23 -2.20
C ASN A 58 9.68 11.38 -1.19
N HIS A 59 10.40 11.23 -0.08
CA HIS A 59 10.51 12.28 0.93
C HIS A 59 11.24 13.54 0.41
N HIS A 60 12.34 13.38 -0.35
CA HIS A 60 13.07 14.50 -0.95
C HIS A 60 12.26 15.24 -2.02
N ALA A 61 11.49 14.54 -2.87
CA ALA A 61 10.66 15.22 -3.86
C ALA A 61 9.50 15.98 -3.21
N LEU A 62 8.88 15.43 -2.16
CA LEU A 62 7.82 16.13 -1.44
C LEU A 62 8.34 17.44 -0.83
N LYS A 63 9.51 17.42 -0.17
CA LYS A 63 10.18 18.64 0.29
C LYS A 63 10.48 19.60 -0.85
N SER A 64 10.98 19.09 -1.98
CA SER A 64 11.31 19.95 -3.13
C SER A 64 10.06 20.55 -3.80
N PHE A 65 8.94 19.85 -3.80
CA PHE A 65 7.65 20.31 -4.31
C PHE A 65 7.13 21.46 -3.45
N LEU A 66 7.06 21.30 -2.13
CA LEU A 66 6.56 22.34 -1.23
C LEU A 66 7.44 23.61 -1.24
N ARG A 67 8.74 23.49 -1.50
CA ARG A 67 9.60 24.66 -1.74
C ARG A 67 9.28 25.39 -3.05
N LYS A 68 8.98 24.66 -4.13
CA LYS A 68 8.66 25.24 -5.44
C LYS A 68 7.22 25.76 -5.51
N CYS A 69 6.32 25.15 -4.75
CA CYS A 69 4.90 25.46 -4.72
C CYS A 69 4.46 25.82 -3.29
N PRO A 70 4.95 26.95 -2.74
CA PRO A 70 4.73 27.33 -1.35
C PRO A 70 3.25 27.55 -1.01
N GLN A 71 2.41 27.85 -2.00
CA GLN A 71 0.97 28.05 -1.83
C GLN A 71 0.21 26.80 -1.31
N TYR A 72 0.84 25.62 -1.33
CA TYR A 72 0.23 24.40 -0.79
C TYR A 72 0.83 23.95 0.55
N LYS A 73 1.80 24.67 1.13
CA LYS A 73 2.51 24.25 2.36
C LYS A 73 1.57 24.01 3.53
N ASP A 74 0.56 24.86 3.69
CA ASP A 74 -0.40 24.79 4.79
C ASP A 74 -1.61 23.89 4.49
N ARG A 75 -1.70 23.32 3.28
CA ARG A 75 -2.84 22.49 2.89
C ARG A 75 -2.87 21.20 3.71
N PRO A 76 -4.07 20.72 4.10
CA PRO A 76 -4.22 19.37 4.63
C PRO A 76 -3.58 18.36 3.69
N LEU A 77 -2.61 17.60 4.19
CA LEU A 77 -1.88 16.58 3.44
C LEU A 77 -2.40 15.20 3.82
N TYR A 78 -2.75 14.40 2.79
CA TYR A 78 -3.10 12.99 2.94
C TYR A 78 -2.15 12.14 2.11
N LEU A 79 -1.71 11.02 2.70
CA LEU A 79 -0.84 10.06 2.02
C LEU A 79 -1.65 8.82 1.64
N THR A 80 -1.67 8.43 0.37
CA THR A 80 -2.48 7.31 -0.14
C THR A 80 -1.61 6.32 -0.94
N GLY A 81 -1.94 5.03 -0.89
CA GLY A 81 -1.19 3.97 -1.60
C GLY A 81 -0.62 2.87 -0.71
N VAL A 82 0.46 2.21 -1.15
CA VAL A 82 0.96 0.95 -0.53
C VAL A 82 2.10 1.17 0.47
N TYR A 83 2.98 2.16 0.25
CA TYR A 83 4.19 2.42 1.09
C TYR A 83 4.00 3.42 2.23
N LEU A 84 2.83 3.41 2.86
CA LEU A 84 2.44 4.50 3.74
C LEU A 84 2.95 4.42 5.18
N PRO A 85 3.05 3.25 5.85
CA PRO A 85 3.38 3.22 7.28
C PRO A 85 4.74 3.82 7.62
N THR A 86 5.76 3.56 6.80
CA THR A 86 7.11 4.11 7.02
C THR A 86 7.22 5.58 6.62
N LEU A 87 6.53 5.98 5.54
CA LEU A 87 6.51 7.36 5.08
C LEU A 87 5.76 8.29 6.04
N SER A 88 4.62 7.85 6.60
CA SER A 88 3.83 8.66 7.53
C SER A 88 4.62 9.03 8.78
N VAL A 89 5.42 8.10 9.32
CA VAL A 89 6.31 8.37 10.47
C VAL A 89 7.35 9.45 10.17
N LEU A 90 7.90 9.47 8.94
CA LEU A 90 8.86 10.49 8.53
C LEU A 90 8.22 11.86 8.32
N VAL A 91 7.01 11.88 7.77
CA VAL A 91 6.24 13.11 7.50
C VAL A 91 5.72 13.72 8.80
N ASP A 92 5.22 12.92 9.74
CA ASP A 92 4.69 13.38 11.02
C ASP A 92 5.77 14.06 11.89
N LYS A 93 7.01 13.60 11.80
CA LYS A 93 8.16 14.22 12.48
C LYS A 93 8.57 15.58 11.89
N ASN A 94 7.98 15.99 10.78
CA ASN A 94 8.32 17.24 10.10
C ASN A 94 7.18 18.25 10.23
N SER A 95 7.37 19.24 11.12
CA SER A 95 6.39 20.30 11.40
C SER A 95 6.06 21.20 10.19
N GLU A 96 6.83 21.12 9.10
CA GLU A 96 6.54 21.84 7.86
C GLU A 96 5.43 21.21 7.01
N MET A 97 4.95 20.02 7.37
CA MET A 97 3.95 19.27 6.60
C MET A 97 2.69 19.09 7.44
N ASN A 98 1.56 19.60 6.94
CA ASN A 98 0.26 19.52 7.63
C ASN A 98 -0.43 18.16 7.41
N LEU A 99 0.18 17.08 7.87
CA LEU A 99 -0.36 15.71 7.73
C LEU A 99 -1.68 15.56 8.49
N LYS A 100 -2.74 15.12 7.81
CA LYS A 100 -4.07 14.86 8.39
C LYS A 100 -4.49 13.39 8.39
N GLY A 101 -3.87 12.56 7.56
CA GLY A 101 -4.20 11.13 7.55
C GLY A 101 -3.54 10.36 6.42
N ALA A 102 -3.80 9.05 6.40
CA ALA A 102 -3.31 8.14 5.39
C ALA A 102 -4.37 7.11 4.98
N GLY A 103 -4.37 6.69 3.71
CA GLY A 103 -5.29 5.70 3.16
C GLY A 103 -4.55 4.59 2.42
N ILE A 104 -4.56 3.38 2.97
CA ILE A 104 -3.84 2.22 2.41
C ILE A 104 -4.82 1.34 1.64
N GLY A 105 -4.63 1.22 0.32
CA GLY A 105 -5.37 0.29 -0.53
C GLY A 105 -4.61 -1.04 -0.66
N ASN A 106 -5.25 -2.15 -0.32
CA ASN A 106 -4.70 -3.52 -0.49
C ASN A 106 -3.24 -3.68 0.00
N GLY A 107 -2.91 -3.08 1.15
CA GLY A 107 -1.52 -2.98 1.61
C GLY A 107 -0.94 -4.29 2.18
N TYR A 108 0.37 -4.45 2.01
CA TYR A 108 1.16 -5.49 2.66
C TYR A 108 1.62 -4.98 4.04
N LEU A 109 0.86 -5.31 5.09
CA LEU A 109 1.11 -4.78 6.44
C LEU A 109 1.87 -5.77 7.33
N ASP A 110 1.48 -7.04 7.27
CA ASP A 110 2.09 -8.13 8.02
C ASP A 110 2.10 -9.37 7.14
N ALA A 111 3.31 -9.91 6.93
CA ALA A 111 3.54 -11.04 6.05
C ALA A 111 2.78 -12.30 6.49
N ASN A 112 2.74 -12.55 7.79
CA ASN A 112 2.15 -13.76 8.36
C ASN A 112 0.63 -13.68 8.27
N LYS A 113 0.05 -12.55 8.69
CA LYS A 113 -1.41 -12.34 8.60
C LYS A 113 -1.90 -12.36 7.16
N LEU A 114 -1.12 -11.83 6.22
CA LEU A 114 -1.47 -11.88 4.81
C LEU A 114 -1.43 -13.33 4.28
N ALA A 115 -0.38 -14.08 4.58
CA ALA A 115 -0.27 -15.48 4.14
C ALA A 115 -1.39 -16.35 4.72
N GLU A 116 -1.67 -16.21 6.01
CA GLU A 116 -2.77 -16.87 6.72
C GLU A 116 -4.12 -16.57 6.07
N SER A 117 -4.47 -15.28 5.96
CA SER A 117 -5.76 -14.85 5.42
C SER A 117 -5.94 -15.24 3.95
N LEU A 118 -4.86 -15.28 3.16
CA LEU A 118 -4.92 -15.70 1.76
C LEU A 118 -5.28 -17.17 1.59
N ILE A 119 -4.78 -18.06 2.47
CA ILE A 119 -5.12 -19.49 2.45
C ILE A 119 -6.61 -19.69 2.75
N TYR A 120 -7.13 -19.03 3.79
CA TYR A 120 -8.56 -19.04 4.10
C TYR A 120 -9.40 -18.43 2.97
N PHE A 121 -8.98 -17.29 2.42
CA PHE A 121 -9.64 -16.65 1.29
C PHE A 121 -9.74 -17.62 0.10
N ALA A 122 -8.63 -18.28 -0.25
CA ALA A 122 -8.59 -19.22 -1.37
C ALA A 122 -9.53 -20.41 -1.17
N TYR A 123 -9.61 -20.98 0.03
CA TYR A 123 -10.55 -22.08 0.31
C TYR A 123 -12.01 -21.62 0.26
N TYR A 124 -12.37 -20.58 1.00
CA TYR A 124 -13.76 -20.12 1.10
C TYR A 124 -14.29 -19.46 -0.18
N HIS A 125 -13.42 -19.14 -1.14
CA HIS A 125 -13.80 -18.68 -2.48
C HIS A 125 -13.67 -19.78 -3.55
N GLY A 126 -13.49 -21.05 -3.14
CA GLY A 126 -13.51 -22.21 -4.04
C GLY A 126 -12.27 -22.35 -4.94
N LEU A 127 -11.18 -21.65 -4.63
CA LEU A 127 -9.91 -21.78 -5.33
C LEU A 127 -9.11 -23.01 -4.86
N LEU A 128 -9.38 -23.49 -3.64
CA LEU A 128 -8.79 -24.72 -3.09
C LEU A 128 -9.87 -25.78 -2.89
N GLY A 129 -9.58 -27.02 -3.32
CA GLY A 129 -10.44 -28.18 -3.08
C GLY A 129 -10.37 -28.65 -1.62
N ARG A 130 -11.38 -29.41 -1.19
CA ARG A 130 -11.49 -29.95 0.18
C ARG A 130 -10.28 -30.80 0.60
N GLU A 131 -9.72 -31.59 -0.32
CA GLU A 131 -8.53 -32.41 -0.04
C GLU A 131 -7.30 -31.54 0.25
N THR A 132 -7.07 -30.51 -0.58
CA THR A 132 -5.98 -29.56 -0.39
C THR A 132 -6.14 -28.77 0.91
N TRP A 133 -7.38 -28.34 1.22
CA TRP A 133 -7.70 -27.71 2.49
C TRP A 133 -7.39 -28.60 3.68
N GLY A 134 -7.86 -29.86 3.67
CA GLY A 134 -7.62 -30.80 4.77
C GLY A 134 -6.13 -31.07 5.01
N LYS A 135 -5.31 -31.13 3.94
CA LYS A 135 -3.85 -31.26 4.06
C LYS A 135 -3.21 -29.99 4.65
N LEU A 136 -3.67 -28.81 4.25
CA LEU A 136 -3.16 -27.54 4.77
C LEU A 136 -3.57 -27.32 6.22
N SER A 137 -4.83 -27.55 6.60
CA SER A 137 -5.30 -27.37 7.98
C SER A 137 -4.55 -28.32 8.92
N THR A 138 -4.38 -29.60 8.55
CA THR A 138 -3.65 -30.56 9.38
C THR A 138 -2.15 -30.30 9.47
N SER A 139 -1.52 -29.80 8.40
CA SER A 139 -0.05 -29.60 8.38
C SER A 139 0.39 -28.23 8.93
N CYS A 140 -0.47 -27.22 8.86
CA CYS A 140 -0.15 -25.84 9.23
C CYS A 140 -0.79 -25.39 10.55
N CYS A 141 -1.67 -26.20 11.14
CA CYS A 141 -2.35 -25.92 12.41
C CYS A 141 -1.78 -26.79 13.53
N ASP A 142 -0.65 -26.39 14.09
CA ASP A 142 0.00 -27.14 15.18
C ASP A 142 0.12 -26.32 16.49
N GLY A 143 -0.47 -25.12 16.51
CA GLY A 143 -0.43 -24.20 17.66
C GLY A 143 0.96 -23.64 17.99
N LYS A 144 1.97 -23.83 17.10
CA LYS A 144 3.34 -23.36 17.32
C LYS A 144 3.68 -22.22 16.37
N ALA A 145 4.50 -21.29 16.85
CA ALA A 145 5.04 -20.24 15.98
C ALA A 145 5.82 -20.88 14.80
N PRO A 146 5.60 -20.42 13.55
CA PRO A 146 6.22 -21.05 12.39
C PRO A 146 7.74 -20.89 12.42
N ALA A 147 8.46 -21.98 12.14
CA ALA A 147 9.86 -21.86 11.75
C ALA A 147 9.96 -21.20 10.36
N ARG A 148 11.11 -20.60 10.05
CA ARG A 148 11.32 -19.91 8.76
C ARG A 148 11.07 -20.88 7.59
N GLY A 149 10.07 -20.58 6.74
CA GLY A 149 9.67 -21.43 5.61
C GLY A 149 8.56 -22.45 5.91
N GLN A 150 7.97 -22.42 7.11
CA GLN A 150 6.80 -23.22 7.46
C GLN A 150 5.53 -22.37 7.47
N CYS A 151 4.40 -22.99 7.16
CA CYS A 151 3.08 -22.37 7.24
C CYS A 151 2.55 -22.42 8.68
N HIS A 152 1.79 -21.40 9.06
CA HIS A 152 1.05 -21.34 10.32
C HIS A 152 -0.36 -20.87 10.02
N LEU A 153 -1.36 -21.54 10.59
CA LEU A 153 -2.75 -21.11 10.58
C LEU A 153 -3.18 -20.95 12.04
N ILE A 154 -3.69 -19.76 12.40
CA ILE A 154 -4.26 -19.50 13.73
C ILE A 154 -5.77 -19.32 13.58
N ASP A 155 -6.57 -20.10 14.30
CA ASP A 155 -7.93 -19.68 14.67
C ASP A 155 -7.92 -19.07 16.08
N PRO A 156 -8.17 -17.76 16.24
CA PRO A 156 -8.24 -17.14 17.57
C PRO A 156 -9.44 -17.61 18.41
N ARG A 157 -10.37 -18.39 17.84
CA ARG A 157 -11.57 -18.91 18.51
C ARG A 157 -11.53 -20.42 18.79
N ARG A 158 -10.59 -21.15 18.19
CA ARG A 158 -10.51 -22.61 18.26
C ARG A 158 -9.06 -23.08 18.17
N SER A 159 -8.72 -24.10 18.95
CA SER A 159 -7.41 -24.76 18.87
C SER A 159 -7.27 -25.65 17.62
N ASP A 160 -8.38 -25.92 16.94
CA ASP A 160 -8.51 -26.67 15.71
C ASP A 160 -8.92 -25.73 14.57
N CYS A 161 -8.17 -25.75 13.46
CA CYS A 161 -8.38 -24.88 12.30
C CYS A 161 -9.57 -25.30 11.42
N ASP A 162 -10.63 -25.86 12.03
CA ASP A 162 -11.84 -26.42 11.41
C ASP A 162 -13.14 -25.65 11.77
#